data_AF-A0A7Y5SG18-F1
#
_entry.id   AF-A0A7Y5SG18-F1
#
_cell.length_a   1.000
_cell.length_b   1.000
_cell.length_c   1.000
_cell.angle_alpha   90.00
_cell.angle_beta   90.00
_cell.angle_gamma   90.00
#
_symmetry.space_group_name_H-M   'P 1'
#
loop_
_entity.id
_entity.type
_entity.pdbx_description
1 polymer ?
#
loop_
_entity_poly.entity_id
_entity_poly.type
_entity_poly.pdbx_seq_one_letter_code
_entity_poly.pdbx_strand_id
1 'polypeptide(L)'
;MAEKYLIRDGDDEVVVEIERREGAVLARREGSEAWREVQLERIGESDLYVLMVDSRPIELYLERRRGGAVVTIGRHVFDYDVAPWRPAAKAASR
;
A
#
# COMPACT_ATOMS: atom_id res chain seq x y z
N MET A 1 -9.02 -13.70 -5.45
CA MET A 1 -9.00 -12.65 -6.50
C MET A 1 -8.21 -11.48 -5.94
N ALA A 2 -7.27 -10.92 -6.70
CA ALA A 2 -6.48 -9.78 -6.24
C ALA A 2 -7.22 -8.46 -6.48
N GLU A 3 -7.29 -7.62 -5.46
CA GLU A 3 -7.78 -6.24 -5.55
C GLU A 3 -6.65 -5.34 -6.03
N LYS A 4 -6.96 -4.34 -6.85
CA LYS A 4 -5.97 -3.38 -7.34
C LYS A 4 -6.20 -2.02 -6.71
N TYR A 5 -5.12 -1.38 -6.28
CA TYR A 5 -5.09 -0.04 -5.70
C TYR A 5 -4.10 0.82 -6.46
N LEU A 6 -4.49 2.06 -6.75
CA LEU A 6 -3.57 3.10 -7.21
C LEU A 6 -3.04 3.82 -5.97
N ILE A 7 -1.72 3.87 -5.85
CA ILE A 7 -1.01 4.61 -4.81
C ILE A 7 -0.25 5.76 -5.50
N ARG A 8 -0.36 6.96 -4.93
CA ARG A 8 0.35 8.15 -5.42
C ARG A 8 1.20 8.75 -4.31
N ASP A 9 2.36 9.26 -4.68
CA ASP A 9 3.29 10.00 -3.82
C ASP A 9 3.85 11.18 -4.62
N GLY A 10 3.23 12.36 -4.46
CA GLY A 10 3.50 13.50 -5.33
C GLY A 10 3.17 13.18 -6.80
N ASP A 11 4.18 13.23 -7.66
CA ASP A 11 4.07 12.93 -9.09
C ASP A 11 4.25 11.44 -9.43
N ASP A 12 4.69 10.62 -8.46
CA ASP A 12 4.90 9.19 -8.65
C ASP A 12 3.58 8.42 -8.46
N GLU A 13 3.27 7.53 -9.41
CA GLU A 13 2.11 6.65 -9.35
C GLU A 13 2.54 5.18 -9.45
N VAL A 14 1.94 4.32 -8.62
CA VAL A 14 2.13 2.87 -8.69
C VAL A 14 0.81 2.14 -8.47
N VAL A 15 0.57 1.11 -9.26
CA VAL A 15 -0.53 0.17 -9.03
C VAL A 15 -0.03 -0.98 -8.16
N VAL A 16 -0.71 -1.25 -7.06
CA VAL A 16 -0.43 -2.36 -6.16
C VAL A 16 -1.60 -3.34 -6.22
N GLU A 17 -1.27 -4.60 -6.43
CA GLU A 17 -2.21 -5.71 -6.33
C GLU A 17 -2.12 -6.30 -4.92
N ILE A 18 -3.27 -6.47 -4.27
CA ILE A 18 -3.42 -7.07 -2.95
C ILE A 18 -4.24 -8.34 -3.06
N GLU A 19 -3.70 -9.45 -2.60
CA GLU A 19 -4.42 -10.71 -2.46
C GLU A 19 -4.57 -11.05 -0.97
N ARG A 20 -5.81 -11.33 -0.54
CA ARG A 20 -6.10 -11.78 0.82
C ARG A 20 -6.38 -13.27 0.79
N ARG A 21 -5.60 -14.04 1.55
CA ARG A 21 -5.76 -15.48 1.76
C ARG A 21 -6.06 -15.74 3.23
N GLU A 22 -6.44 -16.97 3.56
CA GLU A 22 -6.64 -17.38 4.95
C GLU A 22 -5.33 -17.21 5.73
N GLY A 23 -5.27 -16.18 6.58
CA GLY A 23 -4.12 -15.89 7.45
C GLY A 23 -3.00 -15.04 6.84
N ALA A 24 -3.06 -14.64 5.57
CA ALA A 24 -1.99 -13.86 4.93
C ALA A 24 -2.52 -12.78 3.99
N VAL A 25 -1.80 -11.65 3.93
CA VAL A 25 -1.98 -10.62 2.91
C VAL A 25 -0.75 -10.62 2.02
N LEU A 26 -0.95 -10.78 0.72
CA LEU A 26 0.10 -10.70 -0.28
C LEU A 26 -0.03 -9.39 -1.05
N ALA A 27 1.08 -8.73 -1.30
CA ALA A 27 1.15 -7.51 -2.09
C ALA A 27 2.18 -7.66 -3.22
N ARG A 28 1.90 -7.07 -4.38
CA ARG A 28 2.89 -6.85 -5.42
C ARG A 28 2.62 -5.56 -6.19
N ARG A 29 3.65 -4.98 -6.79
CA ARG A 29 3.47 -3.93 -7.79
C ARG A 29 2.97 -4.55 -9.10
N GLU A 30 2.09 -3.85 -9.81
CA GLU A 30 1.67 -4.27 -11.15
C GLU A 30 2.89 -4.41 -12.06
N GLY A 31 2.94 -5.50 -12.84
CA GLY A 31 4.09 -5.86 -13.66
C GLY A 31 5.21 -6.62 -12.93
N SER A 32 5.17 -6.72 -11.59
CA SER A 32 6.08 -7.59 -10.83
C SER A 32 5.58 -9.04 -10.84
N GLU A 33 6.49 -9.98 -10.99
CA GLU A 33 6.19 -11.42 -10.84
C GLU A 33 6.16 -11.83 -9.35
N ALA A 34 6.93 -11.14 -8.50
CA ALA A 34 7.08 -11.50 -7.10
C ALA A 34 5.95 -10.93 -6.23
N TRP A 35 5.23 -11.82 -5.55
CA TRP A 35 4.36 -11.50 -4.42
C TRP A 35 5.17 -11.45 -3.13
N ARG A 36 4.85 -10.48 -2.27
CA ARG A 36 5.44 -10.31 -0.95
C ARG A 36 4.37 -10.50 0.11
N GLU A 37 4.64 -11.28 1.14
CA GLU A 37 3.77 -11.36 2.29
C GLU A 37 3.92 -10.10 3.13
N VAL A 38 2.80 -9.45 3.46
CA VAL A 38 2.77 -8.23 4.24
C VAL A 38 1.86 -8.36 5.45
N GLN A 39 2.31 -7.88 6.59
CA GLN A 39 1.53 -7.83 7.82
C GLN A 39 1.77 -6.48 8.50
N LEU A 40 0.73 -5.84 9.01
CA LEU A 40 0.83 -4.53 9.65
C LEU A 40 0.25 -4.62 11.05
N GLU A 41 1.08 -4.38 12.06
CA GLU A 41 0.70 -4.45 13.46
C GLU A 41 0.94 -3.11 14.15
N ARG A 42 -0.02 -2.67 14.96
CA ARG A 42 0.12 -1.45 15.78
C ARG A 42 0.87 -1.78 17.06
N ILE A 43 1.81 -0.93 17.44
CA ILE A 43 2.59 -1.08 18.68
C ILE A 43 1.99 -0.21 19.78
N GLY A 44 1.37 -0.88 20.75
CA GLY A 44 0.67 -0.23 21.86
C GLY A 44 -0.44 0.70 21.38
N GLU A 45 -0.59 1.84 22.05
CA GLU A 45 -1.65 2.82 21.77
C GLU A 45 -1.20 3.99 20.89
N SER A 46 0.05 3.96 20.39
CA SER A 46 0.64 5.02 19.57
C SER A 46 0.38 4.83 18.07
N ASP A 47 0.73 5.83 17.25
CA ASP A 47 0.72 5.70 15.79
C ASP A 47 1.95 4.98 15.22
N LEU A 48 2.72 4.30 16.08
CA LEU A 48 3.81 3.42 15.67
C LEU A 48 3.26 2.05 15.23
N TYR A 49 3.77 1.58 14.10
CA TYR A 49 3.46 0.29 13.52
C TYR A 49 4.73 -0.45 13.13
N VAL A 50 4.63 -1.78 13.10
CA VAL A 50 5.60 -2.65 12.43
C VAL A 50 4.93 -3.22 11.19
N LEU A 51 5.50 -2.92 10.04
CA LEU A 51 5.18 -3.57 8.77
C LEU A 51 6.18 -4.71 8.55
N MET A 52 5.68 -5.94 8.55
CA MET A 52 6.46 -7.10 8.13
C MET A 52 6.35 -7.25 6.62
N VAL A 53 7.48 -7.35 5.91
CA VAL A 53 7.54 -7.70 4.49
C VAL A 53 8.43 -8.94 4.33
N ASP A 54 7.85 -10.08 3.96
CA ASP A 54 8.53 -11.39 3.93
C ASP A 54 9.32 -11.65 5.22
N SER A 55 8.63 -11.50 6.36
CA SER A 55 9.21 -11.65 7.71
C SER A 55 10.34 -10.67 8.06
N ARG A 56 10.55 -9.62 7.28
CA ARG A 56 11.48 -8.53 7.60
C ARG A 56 10.72 -7.33 8.18
N PRO A 57 11.04 -6.89 9.40
CA PRO A 57 10.34 -5.79 10.04
C PRO A 57 10.77 -4.44 9.47
N ILE A 58 9.80 -3.54 9.33
CA ILE A 58 9.98 -2.12 9.00
C ILE A 58 9.14 -1.33 10.00
N GLU A 59 9.79 -0.55 10.85
CA GLU A 59 9.11 0.37 11.76
C GLU A 59 8.67 1.63 11.02
N LEU A 60 7.42 2.04 11.25
CA LEU A 60 6.85 3.24 10.64
C LEU A 60 5.84 3.91 11.57
N TYR A 61 5.73 5.23 11.46
CA TYR A 61 4.57 5.94 11.99
C TYR A 61 3.53 6.09 10.88
N LEU A 62 2.25 5.84 11.20
CA LEU A 62 1.16 5.89 10.23
C LEU A 62 0.03 6.78 10.75
N GLU A 63 -0.15 7.93 10.10
CA GLU A 63 -1.30 8.79 10.32
C GLU A 63 -2.30 8.61 9.16
N ARG A 64 -3.47 8.05 9.46
CA ARG A 64 -4.52 7.85 8.46
C ARG A 64 -5.25 9.17 8.19
N ARG A 65 -5.44 9.49 6.90
CA ARG A 65 -6.29 10.60 6.46
C ARG A 65 -7.34 10.12 5.46
N ARG A 66 -8.28 10.98 5.11
CA ARG A 66 -9.27 10.64 4.09
C ARG A 66 -8.58 10.35 2.76
N GLY A 67 -8.80 9.15 2.22
CA GLY A 67 -8.26 8.75 0.91
C GLY A 67 -6.77 8.43 0.89
N GLY A 68 -6.11 8.28 2.04
CA GLY A 68 -4.66 8.11 2.08
C GLY A 68 -4.08 7.98 3.48
N ALA A 69 -2.77 8.12 3.58
CA ALA A 69 -2.06 8.16 4.86
C ALA A 69 -0.72 8.88 4.73
N VAL A 70 -0.32 9.57 5.80
CA VAL A 70 1.04 10.05 5.96
C VAL A 70 1.85 8.96 6.67
N VAL A 71 2.96 8.55 6.05
CA VAL A 71 3.83 7.49 6.54
C VAL A 71 5.21 8.08 6.82
N THR A 72 5.72 7.88 8.03
CA THR A 72 7.09 8.24 8.37
C THR A 72 7.93 6.99 8.58
N ILE A 73 9.01 6.84 7.82
CA ILE A 73 9.99 5.75 7.94
C ILE A 73 11.37 6.37 8.21
N GLY A 74 11.90 6.15 9.41
CA GLY A 74 13.13 6.79 9.85
C GLY A 74 13.01 8.32 9.84
N ARG A 75 13.68 8.98 8.89
CA ARG A 75 13.66 10.45 8.71
C ARG A 75 12.86 10.90 7.48
N HIS A 76 12.26 9.97 6.76
CA HIS A 76 11.53 10.25 5.52
C HIS A 76 10.03 10.26 5.78
N VAL A 77 9.35 11.25 5.22
CA VAL A 77 7.90 11.40 5.29
C VAL A 77 7.35 11.24 3.88
N PHE A 78 6.34 10.39 3.75
CA PHE A 78 5.64 10.11 2.50
C PHE A 78 4.16 10.42 2.72
N ASP A 79 3.53 11.09 1.76
CA ASP A 79 2.11 11.40 1.82
C ASP A 79 1.37 10.65 0.71
N TYR A 80 0.86 9.46 1.05
CA TYR A 80 0.27 8.57 0.08
C TYR A 80 -1.22 8.84 -0.10
N ASP A 81 -1.62 9.10 -1.35
CA ASP A 81 -3.02 8.92 -1.76
C ASP A 81 -3.26 7.47 -2.19
N VAL A 82 -4.38 6.90 -1.74
CA VAL A 82 -4.77 5.52 -2.04
C VAL A 82 -6.19 5.49 -2.57
N ALA A 83 -6.37 4.98 -3.78
CA ALA A 83 -7.67 4.81 -4.42
C ALA A 83 -7.84 3.40 -4.97
N PRO A 84 -9.07 2.87 -5.04
CA PRO A 84 -9.36 1.68 -5.84
C PRO A 84 -8.91 1.91 -7.28
N TRP A 85 -8.14 0.99 -7.84
CA TRP A 85 -7.75 1.08 -9.24
C TRP A 85 -8.98 0.92 -10.11
N ARG A 86 -9.14 1.82 -11.08
CA ARG A 86 -10.15 1.71 -12.13
C ARG A 86 -9.42 1.68 -13.47
N PRO A 87 -9.81 0.79 -14.40
CA PRO A 87 -9.32 0.90 -15.76
C PRO A 87 -9.69 2.31 -16.26
N ALA A 88 -8.74 3.01 -16.87
CA ALA A 88 -9.08 4.21 -17.62
C ALA A 88 -10.19 3.82 -18.59
N ALA A 89 -11.38 4.41 -18.42
CA ALA A 89 -12.45 4.19 -19.38
C ALA A 89 -11.87 4.58 -20.73
N LYS A 90 -11.75 3.62 -21.66
CA LYS A 90 -11.39 3.91 -23.05
C LYS A 90 -12.27 5.07 -23.46
N ALA A 91 -11.68 6.24 -23.67
CA ALA A 91 -12.37 7.34 -24.30
C ALA A 91 -12.90 6.75 -25.61
N ALA A 92 -14.21 6.55 -25.68
CA ALA A 92 -14.86 6.10 -26.89
C ALA A 92 -14.67 7.24 -27.88
N SER A 93 -13.60 7.17 -28.67
CA SER A 93 -13.43 7.96 -29.87
C SER A 93 -14.57 7.56 -30.81
N ARG A 94 -15.62 8.37 -30.82
CA ARG A 94 -16.55 8.46 -31.95
C ARG A 94 -16.01 9.45 -32.95
#